data_AF-A0A5C3LQY6-F1
#
_entry.id   AF-A0A5C3LQY6-F1
#
_cell.length_a   1.000
_cell.length_b   1.000
_cell.length_c   1.000
_cell.angle_alpha   90.00
_cell.angle_beta   90.00
_cell.angle_gamma   90.00
#
_symmetry.space_group_name_H-M   'P 1'
#
loop_
_entity.id
_entity.type
_entity.pdbx_description
1 polymer ?
#
loop_
_entity_poly.entity_id
_entity_poly.type
_entity_poly.pdbx_seq_one_letter_code
_entity_poly.pdbx_strand_id
1 'polypeptide(L)' 'YSEAYHQALIALQCAKNARPFNMVSDQDYKLEVEMLQAGTRIPHPMTVSRDVNELYL' A
#
# COMPACT_ATOMS: atom_id res chain seq x y z
N TYR A 1 -3.99 -2.10 -14.37
CA TYR A 1 -3.21 -1.73 -13.17
C TYR A 1 -2.77 -0.28 -13.29
N SER A 2 -2.97 0.52 -12.25
CA SER A 2 -2.43 1.88 -12.12
C SER A 2 -1.72 1.97 -10.78
N GLU A 3 -0.45 2.37 -10.79
CA GLU A 3 0.39 2.46 -9.59
C GLU A 3 -0.20 3.44 -8.56
N ALA A 4 -0.64 4.62 -9.02
CA ALA A 4 -1.27 5.63 -8.17
C ALA A 4 -2.60 5.14 -7.55
N TYR A 5 -3.40 4.39 -8.31
CA TYR A 5 -4.65 3.83 -7.79
C TYR A 5 -4.39 2.72 -6.76
N HIS A 6 -3.39 1.88 -7.00
CA HIS A 6 -2.96 0.85 -6.06
C HIS A 6 -2.46 1.48 -4.75
N GLN A 7 -1.65 2.53 -4.83
CA GLN A 7 -1.18 3.32 -3.67
C GLN A 7 -2.35 3.88 -2.85
N ALA A 8 -3.30 4.55 -3.52
CA ALA A 8 -4.48 5.10 -2.86
C ALA A 8 -5.31 4.03 -2.13
N LEU A 9 -5.48 2.84 -2.72
CA LEU A 9 -6.19 1.73 -2.06
C LEU A 9 -5.47 1.25 -0.81
N ILE A 10 -4.14 1.17 -0.83
CA ILE A 10 -3.34 0.78 0.35
C ILE A 10 -3.49 1.82 1.45
N ALA A 11 -3.41 3.11 1.12
CA ALA A 11 -3.60 4.21 2.07
C ALA A 11 -4.99 4.13 2.74
N LEU A 12 -6.05 3.96 1.95
CA LEU A 12 -7.41 3.78 2.45
C LEU A 12 -7.54 2.54 3.36
N GLN A 13 -6.90 1.42 3.00
CA GLN A 13 -6.89 0.23 3.84
C GLN A 13 -6.17 0.45 5.17
N CYS A 14 -5.06 1.19 5.16
CA CYS A 14 -4.32 1.54 6.38
C CYS A 14 -5.17 2.42 7.29
N ALA A 15 -5.78 3.47 6.76
CA ALA A 15 -6.65 4.38 7.51
C ALA A 15 -7.89 3.65 8.08
N LYS A 16 -8.58 2.85 7.25
CA LYS A 16 -9.83 2.18 7.63
C LYS A 16 -9.64 1.10 8.69
N ASN A 17 -8.55 0.34 8.62
CA ASN A 17 -8.34 -0.84 9.46
C ASN A 17 -7.27 -0.63 10.53
N ALA A 18 -6.79 0.61 10.73
CA ALA A 18 -5.67 0.94 11.60
C ALA A 18 -4.43 0.04 11.35
N ARG A 19 -4.16 -0.28 10.08
CA ARG A 19 -3.01 -1.12 9.72
C ARG A 19 -1.74 -0.29 9.71
N PRO A 20 -0.60 -0.86 10.14
CA PRO A 20 0.67 -0.16 10.10
C PRO A 20 1.15 -0.03 8.65
N PHE A 21 1.75 1.11 8.30
CA PHE A 21 2.21 1.39 6.93
C PHE A 21 3.31 0.43 6.46
N ASN A 22 4.02 -0.22 7.38
CA ASN A 22 5.03 -1.23 7.06
C ASN A 22 4.43 -2.53 6.50
N MET A 23 3.10 -2.69 6.44
CA MET A 23 2.46 -3.86 5.82
C MET A 23 2.90 -4.07 4.37
N VAL A 24 3.25 -3.00 3.65
CA VAL A 24 3.74 -3.08 2.27
C VAL A 24 5.15 -3.70 2.17
N SER A 25 5.88 -3.74 3.28
CA SER A 25 7.19 -4.37 3.36
C SER A 25 7.12 -5.86 3.69
N ASP A 26 5.96 -6.34 4.14
CA ASP A 26 5.72 -7.71 4.54
C ASP A 26 5.95 -8.69 3.37
N GLN A 27 6.56 -9.84 3.66
CA GLN A 27 6.93 -10.81 2.65
C GLN A 27 5.72 -11.53 2.06
N ASP A 28 4.71 -11.83 2.87
CA ASP A 28 3.50 -12.51 2.41
C ASP A 28 2.66 -11.56 1.56
N TYR A 29 2.59 -10.28 1.93
CA TYR A 29 1.96 -9.25 1.10
C TYR A 29 2.65 -9.12 -0.27
N LYS A 30 3.99 -9.08 -0.30
CA LYS A 30 4.76 -9.02 -1.55
C LYS A 30 4.52 -10.26 -2.41
N LEU A 31 4.47 -11.44 -1.79
CA LEU A 31 4.21 -12.69 -2.50
C LEU A 31 2.80 -12.71 -3.10
N GLU A 32 1.79 -12.26 -2.34
CA GLU A 32 0.41 -12.13 -2.83
C GLU A 32 0.34 -11.21 -4.06
N VAL A 33 0.95 -10.03 -3.96
CA VAL A 33 0.99 -9.05 -5.06
C VAL A 33 1.69 -9.62 -6.29
N GLU A 34 2.82 -10.30 -6.11
CA GLU A 34 3.56 -10.95 -7.20
C GLU A 34 2.77 -12.10 -7.85
N MET A 35 2.06 -12.90 -7.05
CA MET A 35 1.20 -13.99 -7.54
C MET A 35 0.01 -13.48 -8.36
N LEU A 36 -0.60 -12.37 -7.93
CA LEU A 36 -1.73 -11.76 -8.63
C LEU A 36 -1.30 -11.02 -9.89
N GLN A 37 -0.17 -10.30 -9.82
CA GLN A 37 0.38 -9.55 -10.94
C GLN A 37 1.89 -9.36 -10.77
N ALA A 38 2.66 -10.22 -11.43
CA ALA A 38 4.13 -10.19 -11.38
C ALA A 38 4.71 -8.83 -11.82
N GLY A 39 5.75 -8.39 -11.12
CA GLY A 39 6.45 -7.13 -11.40
C GLY A 39 5.69 -5.87 -10.94
N THR A 40 4.65 -6.04 -10.13
CA THR A 40 3.91 -4.92 -9.54
C THR A 40 4.81 -4.12 -8.59
N ARG A 41 4.84 -2.79 -8.77
CA ARG A 41 5.62 -1.89 -7.89
C ARG A 41 4.84 -1.62 -6.61
N ILE A 42 5.39 -2.08 -5.51
CA ILE A 42 4.84 -1.84 -4.17
C ILE A 42 5.39 -0.53 -3.63
N PRO A 43 4.54 0.37 -3.09
CA PRO A 43 5.00 1.64 -2.55
C PRO A 43 5.86 1.46 -1.30
N HIS A 44 6.69 2.47 -1.04
CA HIS A 44 7.43 2.55 0.21
C HIS A 44 6.47 2.91 1.38
N PRO A 45 6.68 2.39 2.61
CA PRO A 45 5.84 2.72 3.77
C PRO A 45 5.68 4.23 4.02
N MET A 46 6.73 5.01 3.76
CA MET A 46 6.67 6.49 3.89
C MET A 46 5.70 7.13 2.88
N THR A 47 5.59 6.57 1.68
CA THR A 47 4.62 7.02 0.68
C THR A 47 3.21 6.79 1.20
N VAL A 48 2.93 5.58 1.72
CA VAL A 48 1.63 5.26 2.31
C VAL A 48 1.29 6.18 3.49
N SER A 49 2.27 6.47 4.36
CA SER A 49 2.07 7.42 5.47
C SER A 49 1.71 8.82 4.99
N ARG A 50 2.37 9.33 3.95
CA ARG A 50 2.07 10.64 3.37
C ARG A 50 0.67 10.65 2.76
N ASP A 51 0.33 9.63 1.99
CA ASP A 51 -0.96 9.52 1.32
C ASP A 51 -2.11 9.45 2.34
N VAL A 52 -1.92 8.76 3.47
CA VAL A 52 -2.91 8.75 4.57
C VAL A 52 -3.07 10.12 5.21
N ASN A 53 -1.97 10.84 5.44
CA ASN A 53 -2.04 12.21 5.95
C ASN A 53 -2.79 13.11 4.98
N GLU A 54 -2.46 13.09 3.68
CA GLU A 54 -3.14 13.92 2.67
C GLU A 54 -4.64 13.64 2.53
N LEU A 55 -5.06 12.40 2.77
CA LEU A 55 -6.47 11.99 2.66
C LEU A 55 -7.32 12.34 3.88
N TYR A 56 -6.73 12.40 5.08
CA TYR A 56 -7.50 12.40 6.34
C TYR A 56 -7.07 13.43 7.39
N LEU A 57 -5.92 14.09 7.25
CA LEU A 57 -5.37 15.05 8.21
C LEU A 57 -5.13 16.42 7.55
#